data_AF-A0A354DGN4-F1
#
_entry.id   AF-A0A354DGN4-F1
#
_cell.length_a   1.000
_cell.length_b   1.000
_cell.length_c   1.000
_cell.angle_alpha   90.00
_cell.angle_beta   90.00
_cell.angle_gamma   90.00
#
_symmetry.space_group_name_H-M   'P 1'
#
loop_
_entity.id
_entity.type
_entity.pdbx_description
1 polymer ?
#
loop_
_entity_poly.entity_id
_entity_poly.type
_entity_poly.pdbx_seq_one_letter_code
_entity_poly.pdbx_strand_id
1 'polypeptide(L)'
;QQTLHPCAGTLHRCEEFQHKDEVFVGELEKVERKLAELNEVRQLFPSDASLYKQWNEWQRLTQRLDLLEKELEKKNDRYRTAFLTLNQLSSQLQGEPRPMNLPLTVESYEEALSMMGDYLMELGKLSSLVQDLGHCMGVVKSMEERLLELQQQVDEAKGEVSVLMNQRQKLGLSLEMIEKRLALLDADGIQRRVAEVKGRLDDLPGKIDSLNKEGIRTETEMEHHQKELPQMDEACHFYGKLVQAWDELLEREKSRKLVLPEVLPLILPEKERAKILRSFLSTKEGNVDGKNIVQQLTNAYYQQQDQLFEYRFRQEETEDRVTLPVPPSWLAEKVNFALRQLEEQQKRMILLLDYEGKKVSPYDVLRQVEQRLEEQTLILSEKDRELYEEVIMNSIGKAISERIARAERWVEQMNQLMGERNNSTHLIFSLQWKPLTADRDDQLDTKEVVELLRADSRWMKKEDMNKIVSHFKSQIEQAKEESKGRERGYDTLHQLIKEVLDYR
;
A
#
# COMPACT_ATOMS: atom_id res chain seq x y z
N GLN A 1 -90.99 142.05 151.80
CA GLN A 1 -92.10 142.96 152.18
C GLN A 1 -91.87 144.31 151.49
N GLN A 2 -92.94 145.08 151.17
CA GLN A 2 -93.07 146.57 151.15
C GLN A 2 -91.84 147.47 150.75
N THR A 3 -91.87 148.55 149.92
CA THR A 3 -92.93 149.47 149.41
C THR A 3 -92.45 150.43 148.24
N LEU A 4 -93.33 150.73 147.25
CA LEU A 4 -93.78 152.04 146.63
C LEU A 4 -92.91 153.11 145.85
N HIS A 5 -93.33 153.42 144.58
CA HIS A 5 -93.57 154.74 143.85
C HIS A 5 -92.48 155.89 143.67
N PRO A 6 -92.68 157.03 142.89
CA PRO A 6 -93.18 157.26 141.49
C PRO A 6 -92.57 158.47 140.63
N CYS A 7 -92.96 158.61 139.33
CA CYS A 7 -93.19 159.83 138.46
C CYS A 7 -92.11 160.79 137.81
N ALA A 8 -92.43 161.24 136.55
CA ALA A 8 -91.99 162.45 135.77
C ALA A 8 -90.53 162.57 135.21
N GLY A 9 -90.16 163.40 134.19
CA GLY A 9 -90.93 164.31 133.26
C GLY A 9 -90.10 164.94 132.08
N THR A 10 -90.72 165.76 131.20
CA THR A 10 -90.25 166.39 129.91
C THR A 10 -89.86 167.90 129.94
N LEU A 11 -88.78 168.37 129.26
CA LEU A 11 -88.68 169.68 128.54
C LEU A 11 -87.33 169.97 127.80
N HIS A 12 -87.35 171.00 126.93
CA HIS A 12 -86.40 171.46 125.86
C HIS A 12 -84.87 171.38 126.06
N ARG A 13 -84.01 171.09 125.06
CA ARG A 13 -84.15 170.83 123.58
C ARG A 13 -84.18 172.02 122.58
N CYS A 14 -83.70 173.24 122.89
CA CYS A 14 -83.83 174.39 121.95
C CYS A 14 -82.58 175.22 121.59
N GLU A 15 -81.58 175.40 122.45
CA GLU A 15 -80.50 176.40 122.19
C GLU A 15 -79.25 175.85 121.48
N GLU A 16 -79.34 174.64 120.89
CA GLU A 16 -78.30 174.05 120.02
C GLU A 16 -78.24 174.66 118.60
N PHE A 17 -79.16 175.57 118.23
CA PHE A 17 -79.52 175.83 116.83
C PHE A 17 -79.10 177.17 116.22
N GLN A 18 -78.63 178.19 116.96
CA GLN A 18 -78.54 179.56 116.41
C GLN A 18 -77.16 180.13 116.00
N HIS A 19 -76.00 179.64 116.50
CA HIS A 19 -74.68 180.17 116.05
C HIS A 19 -73.76 179.13 115.39
N LYS A 20 -74.34 178.07 114.84
CA LYS A 20 -73.69 177.26 113.80
C LYS A 20 -73.64 178.01 112.46
N ASP A 21 -74.52 178.99 112.24
CA ASP A 21 -74.68 179.67 110.94
C ASP A 21 -73.55 180.67 110.62
N GLU A 22 -73.01 181.40 111.61
CA GLU A 22 -71.84 182.28 111.37
C GLU A 22 -70.57 181.50 111.00
N VAL A 23 -70.46 180.24 111.43
CA VAL A 23 -69.33 179.37 111.08
C VAL A 23 -69.36 179.05 109.57
N PHE A 24 -70.54 178.83 108.99
CA PHE A 24 -70.67 178.43 107.58
C PHE A 24 -70.38 179.56 106.58
N VAL A 25 -70.70 180.82 106.91
CA VAL A 25 -70.46 181.94 105.99
C VAL A 25 -68.95 182.23 105.84
N GLY A 26 -68.19 182.16 106.94
CA GLY A 26 -66.74 182.35 106.91
C GLY A 26 -65.94 181.21 106.27
N GLU A 27 -66.53 180.02 106.14
CA GLU A 27 -65.92 178.90 105.41
C GLU A 27 -66.05 179.04 103.89
N LEU A 28 -67.13 179.65 103.39
CA LEU A 28 -67.32 179.90 101.96
C LEU A 28 -66.24 180.84 101.38
N GLU A 29 -65.93 181.96 102.05
CA GLU A 29 -64.85 182.86 101.60
C GLU A 29 -63.46 182.19 101.53
N LYS A 30 -63.21 181.19 102.40
CA LYS A 30 -61.96 180.42 102.38
C LYS A 30 -61.88 179.43 101.23
N VAL A 31 -63.03 178.98 100.71
CA VAL A 31 -63.09 178.08 99.55
C VAL A 31 -62.91 178.86 98.25
N GLU A 32 -63.52 180.04 98.11
CA GLU A 32 -63.38 180.87 96.91
C GLU A 32 -61.93 181.34 96.67
N ARG A 33 -61.21 181.78 97.71
CA ARG A 33 -59.80 182.19 97.58
C ARG A 33 -58.89 181.04 97.13
N LYS A 34 -59.13 179.81 97.61
CA LYS A 34 -58.37 178.62 97.18
C LYS A 34 -58.62 178.23 95.73
N LEU A 35 -59.81 178.50 95.19
CA LEU A 35 -60.14 178.27 93.78
C LEU A 35 -59.43 179.25 92.84
N ALA A 36 -59.12 180.47 93.31
CA ALA A 36 -58.32 181.42 92.54
C ALA A 36 -56.85 180.95 92.44
N GLU A 37 -56.21 180.63 93.57
CA GLU A 37 -54.80 180.17 93.63
C GLU A 37 -54.57 178.90 92.78
N LEU A 38 -55.53 177.95 92.79
CA LEU A 38 -55.44 176.73 91.98
C LEU A 38 -55.48 176.96 90.46
N ASN A 39 -56.08 178.06 89.99
CA ASN A 39 -56.14 178.37 88.56
C ASN A 39 -54.83 178.98 88.04
N GLU A 40 -54.08 179.74 88.85
CA GLU A 40 -52.77 180.27 88.45
C GLU A 40 -51.72 179.17 88.32
N VAL A 41 -51.68 178.22 89.27
CA VAL A 41 -50.78 177.05 89.21
C VAL A 41 -50.98 176.23 87.92
N ARG A 42 -52.21 176.19 87.40
CA ARG A 42 -52.55 175.44 86.19
C ARG A 42 -51.98 176.04 84.90
N GLN A 43 -51.62 177.33 84.87
CA GLN A 43 -51.02 177.97 83.69
C GLN A 43 -49.49 177.85 83.62
N LEU A 44 -48.83 177.58 84.76
CA LEU A 44 -47.36 177.46 84.84
C LEU A 44 -46.82 176.05 84.53
N PHE A 45 -47.69 175.08 84.24
CA PHE A 45 -47.29 173.71 83.91
C PHE A 45 -46.94 173.56 82.42
N PRO A 46 -45.69 173.21 82.04
CA PRO A 46 -45.32 173.01 80.64
C PRO A 46 -46.07 171.82 80.02
N SER A 47 -46.47 171.95 78.76
CA SER A 47 -47.35 170.98 78.09
C SER A 47 -46.66 169.65 77.73
N ASP A 48 -47.40 168.55 77.88
CA ASP A 48 -46.93 167.15 77.72
C ASP A 48 -46.18 166.86 76.41
N ALA A 49 -46.51 167.59 75.34
CA ALA A 49 -45.89 167.44 74.02
C ALA A 49 -44.38 167.73 73.99
N SER A 50 -43.86 168.52 74.94
CA SER A 50 -42.42 168.84 75.02
C SER A 50 -41.63 167.74 75.72
N LEU A 51 -42.11 167.30 76.89
CA LEU A 51 -41.49 166.23 77.70
C LEU A 51 -41.44 164.90 76.94
N TYR A 52 -42.50 164.57 76.19
CA TYR A 52 -42.55 163.29 75.46
C TYR A 52 -41.49 163.22 74.34
N LYS A 53 -41.11 164.33 73.70
CA LYS A 53 -40.04 164.32 72.68
C LYS A 53 -38.67 164.04 73.30
N GLN A 54 -38.31 164.76 74.37
CA GLN A 54 -37.02 164.60 75.03
C GLN A 54 -36.83 163.21 75.65
N TRP A 55 -37.90 162.64 76.22
CA TRP A 55 -37.87 161.28 76.76
C TRP A 55 -37.61 160.22 75.68
N ASN A 56 -38.24 160.34 74.50
CA ASN A 56 -38.02 159.41 73.38
C ASN A 56 -36.60 159.51 72.80
N GLU A 57 -35.98 160.69 72.76
CA GLU A 57 -34.59 160.85 72.30
C GLU A 57 -33.60 160.22 73.29
N TRP A 58 -33.79 160.45 74.60
CA TRP A 58 -33.00 159.80 75.65
C TRP A 58 -33.10 158.27 75.61
N GLN A 59 -34.31 157.74 75.44
CA GLN A 59 -34.55 156.29 75.37
C GLN A 59 -33.91 155.63 74.14
N ARG A 60 -33.88 156.32 72.99
CA ARG A 60 -33.18 155.85 71.78
C ARG A 60 -31.67 155.81 71.95
N LEU A 61 -31.09 156.78 72.66
CA LEU A 61 -29.64 156.83 72.90
C LEU A 61 -29.18 155.75 73.88
N THR A 62 -29.92 155.51 74.97
CA THR A 62 -29.63 154.40 75.91
C THR A 62 -29.72 153.04 75.22
N GLN A 63 -30.79 152.77 74.46
CA GLN A 63 -30.92 151.51 73.69
C GLN A 63 -29.77 151.28 72.69
N ARG A 64 -29.17 152.35 72.16
CA ARG A 64 -28.06 152.25 71.20
C ARG A 64 -26.71 151.97 71.85
N LEU A 65 -26.48 152.45 73.08
CA LEU A 65 -25.31 152.08 73.88
C LEU A 65 -25.36 150.60 74.29
N ASP A 66 -26.51 150.17 74.81
CA ASP A 66 -26.81 148.78 75.19
C ASP A 66 -26.50 147.75 74.09
N LEU A 67 -26.75 148.10 72.83
CA LEU A 67 -26.45 147.23 71.68
C LEU A 67 -24.95 147.15 71.38
N LEU A 68 -24.23 148.27 71.48
CA LEU A 68 -22.79 148.33 71.18
C LEU A 68 -21.95 147.63 72.26
N GLU A 69 -22.32 147.74 73.53
CA GLU A 69 -21.66 147.01 74.62
C GLU A 69 -21.81 145.49 74.43
N LYS A 70 -23.02 145.01 74.11
CA LYS A 70 -23.30 143.58 73.84
C LYS A 70 -22.57 143.04 72.60
N GLU A 71 -22.23 143.88 71.61
CA GLU A 71 -21.38 143.48 70.48
C GLU A 71 -19.89 143.41 70.86
N LEU A 72 -19.42 144.30 71.72
CA LEU A 72 -18.05 144.29 72.25
C LEU A 72 -17.80 143.06 73.12
N GLU A 73 -18.71 142.73 74.04
CA GLU A 73 -18.65 141.52 74.87
C GLU A 73 -18.55 140.26 73.99
N LYS A 74 -19.46 140.09 73.03
CA LYS A 74 -19.46 138.93 72.11
C LYS A 74 -18.16 138.77 71.31
N LYS A 75 -17.50 139.87 70.93
CA LYS A 75 -16.21 139.82 70.24
C LYS A 75 -15.06 139.48 71.20
N ASN A 76 -15.05 140.05 72.39
CA ASN A 76 -14.06 139.71 73.42
C ASN A 76 -14.17 138.25 73.87
N ASP A 77 -15.38 137.70 74.02
CA ASP A 77 -15.57 136.30 74.40
C ASP A 77 -15.12 135.33 73.30
N ARG A 78 -15.34 135.67 72.02
CA ARG A 78 -14.79 134.91 70.89
C ARG A 78 -13.26 134.93 70.87
N TYR A 79 -12.65 136.09 71.15
CA TYR A 79 -11.20 136.19 71.22
C TYR A 79 -10.63 135.42 72.42
N ARG A 80 -11.25 135.55 73.61
CA ARG A 80 -10.87 134.81 74.82
C ARG A 80 -11.01 133.30 74.66
N THR A 81 -12.12 132.82 74.09
CA THR A 81 -12.31 131.38 73.85
C THR A 81 -11.31 130.82 72.85
N ALA A 82 -11.06 131.51 71.73
CA ALA A 82 -10.04 131.09 70.75
C ALA A 82 -8.60 131.15 71.32
N PHE A 83 -8.27 132.15 72.14
CA PHE A 83 -6.97 132.26 72.79
C PHE A 83 -6.78 131.20 73.90
N LEU A 84 -7.84 130.89 74.64
CA LEU A 84 -7.83 129.82 75.64
C LEU A 84 -7.70 128.44 74.99
N THR A 85 -8.38 128.15 73.88
CA THR A 85 -8.20 126.85 73.20
C THR A 85 -6.81 126.72 72.58
N LEU A 86 -6.23 127.79 72.01
CA LEU A 86 -4.84 127.77 71.52
C LEU A 86 -3.83 127.53 72.65
N ASN A 87 -4.00 128.19 73.81
CA ASN A 87 -3.14 127.97 74.97
C ASN A 87 -3.37 126.61 75.65
N GLN A 88 -4.60 126.09 75.65
CA GLN A 88 -4.88 124.73 76.13
C GLN A 88 -4.17 123.71 75.25
N LEU A 89 -4.30 123.81 73.92
CA LEU A 89 -3.62 122.92 72.97
C LEU A 89 -2.09 123.06 73.05
N SER A 90 -1.55 124.28 73.18
CA SER A 90 -0.09 124.45 73.34
C SER A 90 0.42 123.91 74.69
N SER A 91 -0.32 124.10 75.78
CA SER A 91 0.04 123.54 77.09
C SER A 91 -0.08 122.02 77.14
N GLN A 92 -1.05 121.42 76.45
CA GLN A 92 -1.15 119.97 76.28
C GLN A 92 0.05 119.43 75.47
N LEU A 93 0.42 120.10 74.37
CA LEU A 93 1.56 119.71 73.55
C LEU A 93 2.93 119.86 74.26
N GLN A 94 3.03 120.76 75.26
CA GLN A 94 4.24 120.94 76.09
C GLN A 94 4.22 120.13 77.40
N GLY A 95 3.05 119.71 77.89
CA GLY A 95 2.88 119.04 79.17
C GLY A 95 3.10 117.53 79.16
N GLU A 96 3.06 116.88 77.98
CA GLU A 96 3.38 115.46 77.84
C GLU A 96 4.91 115.24 77.78
N PRO A 97 5.50 114.42 78.66
CA PRO A 97 6.92 114.07 78.60
C PRO A 97 7.19 113.16 77.39
N ARG A 98 7.69 113.74 76.30
CA ARG A 98 7.91 113.03 75.04
C ARG A 98 9.21 112.21 75.07
N PRO A 99 9.17 110.90 74.78
CA PRO A 99 10.37 110.09 74.59
C PRO A 99 11.10 110.35 73.25
N MET A 100 10.51 111.16 72.35
CA MET A 100 11.07 111.49 71.04
C MET A 100 11.30 113.00 70.91
N ASN A 101 12.56 113.40 70.63
CA ASN A 101 12.96 114.78 70.35
C ASN A 101 12.56 115.23 68.93
N LEU A 102 11.27 115.26 68.63
CA LEU A 102 10.74 115.81 67.38
C LEU A 102 10.39 117.30 67.57
N PRO A 103 10.87 118.21 66.70
CA PRO A 103 10.53 119.63 66.76
C PRO A 103 9.03 119.85 66.48
N LEU A 104 8.49 121.00 66.89
CA LEU A 104 7.06 121.31 66.76
C LEU A 104 6.68 121.79 65.34
N THR A 105 7.13 121.09 64.30
CA THR A 105 6.84 121.35 62.88
C THR A 105 6.12 120.17 62.24
N VAL A 106 5.07 120.46 61.47
CA VAL A 106 4.17 119.46 60.86
C VAL A 106 4.95 118.44 60.01
N GLU A 107 5.90 118.92 59.21
CA GLU A 107 6.76 118.10 58.34
C GLU A 107 7.47 116.97 59.13
N SER A 108 7.98 117.25 60.33
CA SER A 108 8.67 116.23 61.16
C SER A 108 7.73 115.15 61.72
N TYR A 109 6.43 115.44 61.83
CA TYR A 109 5.42 114.44 62.21
C TYR A 109 4.95 113.61 61.02
N GLU A 110 4.89 114.20 59.83
CA GLU A 110 4.60 113.46 58.59
C GLU A 110 5.75 112.50 58.25
N GLU A 111 7.01 112.93 58.40
CA GLU A 111 8.19 112.06 58.30
C GLU A 111 8.24 110.98 59.39
N ALA A 112 7.85 111.30 60.63
CA ALA A 112 7.78 110.29 61.68
C ALA A 112 6.69 109.24 61.42
N LEU A 113 5.53 109.65 60.88
CA LEU A 113 4.45 108.74 60.50
C LEU A 113 4.80 107.88 59.29
N SER A 114 5.51 108.40 58.29
CA SER A 114 5.99 107.58 57.16
C SER A 114 7.01 106.54 57.64
N MET A 115 8.01 106.93 58.44
CA MET A 115 8.97 105.98 59.00
C MET A 115 8.33 104.95 59.95
N MET A 116 7.27 105.30 60.68
CA MET A 116 6.48 104.30 61.43
C MET A 116 5.71 103.35 60.51
N GLY A 117 5.17 103.84 59.39
CA GLY A 117 4.55 103.02 58.35
C GLY A 117 5.53 102.03 57.72
N ASP A 118 6.71 102.51 57.34
CA ASP A 118 7.80 101.67 56.81
C ASP A 118 8.26 100.64 57.84
N TYR A 119 8.42 101.03 59.12
CA TYR A 119 8.78 100.11 60.21
C TYR A 119 7.71 99.02 60.43
N LEU A 120 6.42 99.37 60.38
CA LEU A 120 5.33 98.39 60.46
C LEU A 120 5.31 97.47 59.23
N MET A 121 5.63 97.97 58.04
CA MET A 121 5.75 97.15 56.83
C MET A 121 6.94 96.17 56.92
N GLU A 122 8.09 96.61 57.41
CA GLU A 122 9.27 95.75 57.63
C GLU A 122 9.06 94.75 58.77
N LEU A 123 8.36 95.11 59.86
CA LEU A 123 7.91 94.14 60.86
C LEU A 123 6.93 93.11 60.27
N GLY A 124 6.03 93.55 59.39
CA GLY A 124 5.15 92.67 58.63
C GLY A 124 5.95 91.63 57.83
N LYS A 125 6.90 92.10 57.01
CA LYS A 125 7.82 91.24 56.23
C LYS A 125 8.65 90.32 57.12
N LEU A 126 9.14 90.80 58.27
CA LEU A 126 9.91 89.97 59.21
C LEU A 126 9.04 88.88 59.83
N SER A 127 7.80 89.20 60.22
CA SER A 127 6.85 88.22 60.75
C SER A 127 6.44 87.17 59.73
N SER A 128 6.23 87.55 58.46
CA SER A 128 5.98 86.58 57.39
C SER A 128 7.22 85.72 57.12
N LEU A 129 8.43 86.30 57.06
CA LEU A 129 9.67 85.54 56.90
C LEU A 129 9.92 84.55 58.05
N VAL A 130 9.58 84.91 59.30
CA VAL A 130 9.66 84.00 60.44
C VAL A 130 8.62 82.88 60.34
N GLN A 131 7.42 83.17 59.86
CA GLN A 131 6.39 82.16 59.59
C GLN A 131 6.81 81.21 58.45
N ASP A 132 7.39 81.75 57.37
CA ASP A 132 7.91 81.00 56.23
C ASP A 132 9.09 80.11 56.64
N LEU A 133 10.01 80.61 57.47
CA LEU A 133 11.09 79.80 58.06
C LEU A 133 10.53 78.68 58.95
N GLY A 134 9.51 78.96 59.76
CA GLY A 134 8.81 77.95 60.55
C GLY A 134 8.14 76.88 59.70
N HIS A 135 7.49 77.27 58.60
CA HIS A 135 6.91 76.34 57.63
C HIS A 135 7.98 75.49 56.94
N CYS A 136 9.03 76.12 56.42
CA CYS A 136 10.17 75.43 55.81
C CYS A 136 10.83 74.42 56.77
N MET A 137 11.03 74.78 58.04
CA MET A 137 11.53 73.84 59.06
C MET A 137 10.58 72.66 59.31
N GLY A 138 9.26 72.88 59.31
CA GLY A 138 8.28 71.80 59.41
C GLY A 138 8.27 70.87 58.19
N VAL A 139 8.43 71.44 56.98
CA VAL A 139 8.58 70.67 55.74
C VAL A 139 9.88 69.86 55.74
N VAL A 140 11.01 70.45 56.16
CA VAL A 140 12.28 69.71 56.27
C VAL A 140 12.15 68.53 57.23
N LYS A 141 11.61 68.72 58.43
CA LYS A 141 11.42 67.63 59.41
C LYS A 141 10.53 66.50 58.89
N SER A 142 9.39 66.83 58.29
CA SER A 142 8.50 65.80 57.72
C SER A 142 9.10 65.10 56.50
N MET A 143 10.01 65.75 55.76
CA MET A 143 10.80 65.10 54.70
C MET A 143 11.91 64.21 55.28
N GLU A 144 12.56 64.59 56.38
CA GLU A 144 13.55 63.77 57.09
C GLU A 144 12.91 62.51 57.69
N GLU A 145 11.75 62.65 58.35
CA GLU A 145 10.93 61.53 58.86
C GLU A 145 10.56 60.57 57.71
N ARG A 146 10.03 61.10 56.60
CA ARG A 146 9.66 60.31 55.42
C ARG A 146 10.86 59.66 54.73
N LEU A 147 12.05 60.28 54.73
CA LEU A 147 13.27 59.68 54.23
C LEU A 147 13.70 58.48 55.09
N LEU A 148 13.53 58.57 56.41
CA LEU A 148 13.85 57.48 57.34
C LEU A 148 12.86 56.31 57.19
N GLU A 149 11.56 56.59 57.03
CA GLU A 149 10.54 55.57 56.68
C GLU A 149 10.88 54.85 55.35
N LEU A 150 11.23 55.61 54.30
CA LEU A 150 11.61 55.05 53.00
C LEU A 150 12.91 54.22 53.08
N GLN A 151 13.87 54.60 53.92
CA GLN A 151 15.09 53.81 54.14
C GLN A 151 14.76 52.46 54.80
N GLN A 152 13.89 52.44 55.82
CA GLN A 152 13.44 51.21 56.46
C GLN A 152 12.74 50.27 55.46
N GLN A 153 11.81 50.79 54.66
CA GLN A 153 11.13 50.01 53.60
C GLN A 153 12.10 49.44 52.56
N VAL A 154 13.14 50.19 52.19
CA VAL A 154 14.18 49.73 51.26
C VAL A 154 15.02 48.59 51.88
N ASP A 155 15.32 48.64 53.16
CA ASP A 155 16.09 47.58 53.83
C ASP A 155 15.25 46.33 54.12
N GLU A 156 13.96 46.48 54.44
CA GLU A 156 12.98 45.37 54.48
C GLU A 156 12.90 44.67 53.11
N ALA A 157 12.72 45.42 52.03
CA ALA A 157 12.65 44.88 50.67
C ALA A 157 13.95 44.17 50.24
N LYS A 158 15.13 44.68 50.62
CA LYS A 158 16.42 43.98 50.43
C LYS A 158 16.47 42.65 51.19
N GLY A 159 15.91 42.62 52.41
CA GLY A 159 15.75 41.40 53.21
C GLY A 159 14.91 40.36 52.49
N GLU A 160 13.72 40.73 52.02
CA GLU A 160 12.83 39.85 51.26
C GLU A 160 13.49 39.32 49.98
N VAL A 161 14.12 40.20 49.19
CA VAL A 161 14.86 39.81 47.97
C VAL A 161 15.96 38.81 48.30
N SER A 162 16.69 39.00 49.40
CA SER A 162 17.75 38.07 49.85
C SER A 162 17.18 36.71 50.26
N VAL A 163 16.02 36.67 50.91
CA VAL A 163 15.32 35.42 51.25
C VAL A 163 14.86 34.69 49.97
N LEU A 164 14.24 35.41 49.03
CA LEU A 164 13.76 34.86 47.76
C LEU A 164 14.91 34.34 46.88
N MET A 165 16.05 35.05 46.82
CA MET A 165 17.24 34.57 46.10
C MET A 165 17.76 33.25 46.68
N ASN A 166 17.85 33.14 48.01
CA ASN A 166 18.26 31.92 48.69
C ASN A 166 17.27 30.75 48.46
N GLN A 167 15.96 31.02 48.46
CA GLN A 167 14.95 30.01 48.12
C GLN A 167 15.07 29.55 46.67
N ARG A 168 15.24 30.47 45.72
CA ARG A 168 15.45 30.16 44.29
C ARG A 168 16.70 29.30 44.08
N GLN A 169 17.79 29.58 44.78
CA GLN A 169 19.02 28.78 44.70
C GLN A 169 18.82 27.37 45.26
N LYS A 170 18.13 27.22 46.40
CA LYS A 170 17.79 25.90 46.97
C LYS A 170 16.90 25.09 46.02
N LEU A 171 15.90 25.72 45.41
CA LEU A 171 15.02 25.08 44.42
C LEU A 171 15.79 24.67 43.16
N GLY A 172 16.65 25.53 42.62
CA GLY A 172 17.51 25.20 41.47
C GLY A 172 18.40 23.98 41.73
N LEU A 173 19.09 23.94 42.88
CA LEU A 173 19.90 22.78 43.28
C LEU A 173 19.04 21.51 43.44
N SER A 174 17.81 21.63 43.95
CA SER A 174 16.91 20.48 44.06
C SER A 174 16.42 19.96 42.70
N LEU A 175 16.17 20.85 41.74
CA LEU A 175 15.83 20.49 40.36
C LEU A 175 17.00 19.75 39.68
N GLU A 176 18.22 20.29 39.76
CA GLU A 176 19.41 19.61 39.23
C GLU A 176 19.60 18.21 39.83
N MET A 177 19.34 18.03 41.13
CA MET A 177 19.42 16.71 41.78
C MET A 177 18.33 15.76 41.27
N ILE A 178 17.12 16.26 41.03
CA ILE A 178 16.01 15.47 40.47
C ILE A 178 16.30 15.09 39.02
N GLU A 179 16.77 16.01 38.19
CA GLU A 179 17.17 15.76 36.79
C GLU A 179 18.31 14.73 36.70
N LYS A 180 19.37 14.89 37.50
CA LYS A 180 20.47 13.91 37.59
C LYS A 180 19.96 12.54 38.07
N ARG A 181 18.99 12.49 39.00
CA ARG A 181 18.37 11.25 39.46
C ARG A 181 17.47 10.60 38.39
N LEU A 182 16.74 11.37 37.60
CA LEU A 182 15.94 10.87 36.49
C LEU A 182 16.82 10.29 35.37
N ALA A 183 17.94 10.95 35.05
CA ALA A 183 18.94 10.45 34.12
C ALA A 183 19.59 9.13 34.61
N LEU A 184 19.92 9.03 35.90
CA LEU A 184 20.46 7.80 36.51
C LEU A 184 19.45 6.64 36.57
N LEU A 185 18.15 6.92 36.56
CA LEU A 185 17.08 5.92 36.58
C LEU A 185 16.67 5.41 35.18
N ASP A 186 17.38 5.83 34.13
CA ASP A 186 17.10 5.50 32.72
C ASP A 186 15.61 5.66 32.34
N ALA A 187 15.02 6.78 32.80
CA ALA A 187 13.63 7.12 32.51
C ALA A 187 13.37 7.20 30.99
N ASP A 188 14.36 7.66 30.22
CA ASP A 188 14.33 7.70 28.76
C ASP A 188 14.31 6.30 28.14
N GLY A 189 15.10 5.35 28.65
CA GLY A 189 15.05 3.95 28.24
C GLY A 189 13.70 3.30 28.50
N ILE A 190 13.09 3.59 29.67
CA ILE A 190 11.73 3.14 29.99
C ILE A 190 10.70 3.77 29.03
N GLN A 191 10.77 5.08 28.78
CA GLN A 191 9.84 5.75 27.84
C GLN A 191 9.97 5.22 26.41
N ARG A 192 11.20 5.04 25.90
CA ARG A 192 11.45 4.43 24.57
C ARG A 192 10.89 3.02 24.48
N ARG A 193 11.10 2.20 25.52
CA ARG A 193 10.59 0.82 25.55
C ARG A 193 9.06 0.76 25.68
N VAL A 194 8.44 1.69 26.40
CA VAL A 194 6.98 1.85 26.42
C VAL A 194 6.45 2.30 25.04
N ALA A 195 7.15 3.19 24.34
CA ALA A 195 6.78 3.59 22.98
C ALA A 195 6.93 2.43 21.96
N GLU A 196 8.01 1.65 22.04
CA GLU A 196 8.21 0.45 21.20
C GLU A 196 7.13 -0.61 21.46
N VAL A 197 6.82 -0.88 22.75
CA VAL A 197 5.76 -1.83 23.13
C VAL A 197 4.39 -1.35 22.65
N LYS A 198 4.07 -0.05 22.76
CA LYS A 198 2.83 0.52 22.23
C LYS A 198 2.75 0.39 20.71
N GLY A 199 3.77 0.83 19.98
CA GLY A 199 3.80 0.69 18.51
C GLY A 199 3.68 -0.76 18.05
N ARG A 200 4.30 -1.71 18.77
CA ARG A 200 4.10 -3.15 18.54
C ARG A 200 2.66 -3.61 18.83
N LEU A 201 2.03 -3.09 19.87
CA LEU A 201 0.65 -3.43 20.24
C LEU A 201 -0.35 -2.89 19.19
N ASP A 202 -0.09 -1.72 18.63
CA ASP A 202 -0.88 -1.12 17.55
C ASP A 202 -0.67 -1.86 16.19
N ASP A 203 0.55 -2.35 15.93
CA ASP A 203 0.91 -3.16 14.75
C ASP A 203 0.36 -4.59 14.77
N LEU A 204 0.27 -5.19 15.96
CA LEU A 204 -0.13 -6.59 16.15
C LEU A 204 -1.51 -6.96 15.56
N PRO A 205 -2.60 -6.19 15.73
CA PRO A 205 -3.89 -6.53 15.11
C PRO A 205 -3.80 -6.60 13.58
N GLY A 206 -3.06 -5.68 12.94
CA GLY A 206 -2.86 -5.73 11.48
C GLY A 206 -2.14 -6.99 11.01
N LYS A 207 -1.15 -7.47 11.78
CA LYS A 207 -0.42 -8.73 11.53
C LYS A 207 -1.28 -9.96 11.83
N ILE A 208 -2.11 -9.91 12.86
CA ILE A 208 -3.09 -10.98 13.16
C ILE A 208 -4.12 -11.08 12.04
N ASP A 209 -4.63 -9.96 11.53
CA ASP A 209 -5.58 -9.94 10.42
C ASP A 209 -4.97 -10.43 9.09
N SER A 210 -3.70 -10.12 8.80
CA SER A 210 -3.03 -10.67 7.62
C SER A 210 -2.80 -12.17 7.77
N LEU A 211 -2.29 -12.63 8.93
CA LEU A 211 -2.06 -14.05 9.20
C LEU A 211 -3.36 -14.87 9.22
N ASN A 212 -4.47 -14.30 9.71
CA ASN A 212 -5.79 -14.94 9.66
C ASN A 212 -6.31 -15.05 8.21
N LYS A 213 -6.11 -14.03 7.38
CA LYS A 213 -6.47 -14.07 5.95
C LYS A 213 -5.62 -15.07 5.17
N GLU A 214 -4.33 -15.17 5.48
CA GLU A 214 -3.42 -16.18 4.94
C GLU A 214 -3.81 -17.58 5.41
N GLY A 215 -4.11 -17.76 6.70
CA GLY A 215 -4.63 -19.00 7.28
C GLY A 215 -5.88 -19.49 6.57
N ILE A 216 -6.93 -18.67 6.48
CA ILE A 216 -8.18 -19.01 5.78
C ILE A 216 -7.92 -19.37 4.31
N ARG A 217 -7.03 -18.67 3.61
CA ARG A 217 -6.64 -19.03 2.23
C ARG A 217 -6.02 -20.42 2.18
N THR A 218 -5.02 -20.68 3.02
CA THR A 218 -4.36 -22.00 3.08
C THR A 218 -5.32 -23.11 3.48
N GLU A 219 -6.29 -22.85 4.37
CA GLU A 219 -7.35 -23.79 4.72
C GLU A 219 -8.27 -24.08 3.52
N THR A 220 -8.70 -23.06 2.76
CA THR A 220 -9.50 -23.27 1.55
C THR A 220 -8.75 -23.99 0.42
N GLU A 221 -7.45 -23.73 0.27
CA GLU A 221 -6.58 -24.44 -0.67
C GLU A 221 -6.36 -25.90 -0.23
N MET A 222 -6.16 -26.15 1.07
CA MET A 222 -6.09 -27.50 1.62
C MET A 222 -7.41 -28.27 1.45
N GLU A 223 -8.56 -27.65 1.72
CA GLU A 223 -9.87 -28.26 1.47
C GLU A 223 -10.10 -28.56 -0.01
N HIS A 224 -9.65 -27.69 -0.91
CA HIS A 224 -9.75 -27.90 -2.35
C HIS A 224 -8.90 -29.09 -2.78
N HIS A 225 -7.62 -29.10 -2.41
CA HIS A 225 -6.71 -30.19 -2.73
C HIS A 225 -7.10 -31.52 -2.06
N GLN A 226 -7.70 -31.51 -0.86
CA GLN A 226 -8.27 -32.71 -0.24
C GLN A 226 -9.45 -33.28 -1.02
N LYS A 227 -10.23 -32.44 -1.73
CA LYS A 227 -11.32 -32.88 -2.62
C LYS A 227 -10.80 -33.32 -3.99
N GLU A 228 -9.69 -32.76 -4.46
CA GLU A 228 -9.02 -33.16 -5.71
C GLU A 228 -8.20 -34.45 -5.56
N LEU A 229 -7.56 -34.70 -4.41
CA LEU A 229 -6.72 -35.87 -4.16
C LEU A 229 -7.41 -37.20 -4.54
N PRO A 230 -8.63 -37.53 -4.06
CA PRO A 230 -9.30 -38.78 -4.43
C PRO A 230 -9.67 -38.83 -5.92
N GLN A 231 -9.92 -37.69 -6.58
CA GLN A 231 -10.14 -37.65 -8.03
C GLN A 231 -8.83 -37.98 -8.77
N MET A 232 -7.69 -37.45 -8.31
CA MET A 232 -6.39 -37.77 -8.89
C MET A 232 -6.02 -39.24 -8.65
N ASP A 233 -6.31 -39.79 -7.46
CA ASP A 233 -6.09 -41.21 -7.15
C ASP A 233 -6.98 -42.13 -8.01
N GLU A 234 -8.28 -41.82 -8.16
CA GLU A 234 -9.19 -42.53 -9.09
C GLU A 234 -8.67 -42.50 -10.52
N ALA A 235 -8.22 -41.34 -11.00
CA ALA A 235 -7.66 -41.21 -12.34
C ALA A 235 -6.33 -41.97 -12.49
N CYS A 236 -5.42 -41.90 -11.53
CA CYS A 236 -4.17 -42.65 -11.53
C CYS A 236 -4.43 -44.17 -11.52
N HIS A 237 -5.38 -44.65 -10.72
CA HIS A 237 -5.79 -46.05 -10.72
C HIS A 237 -6.38 -46.49 -12.06
N PHE A 238 -7.25 -45.66 -12.64
CA PHE A 238 -7.87 -45.92 -13.93
C PHE A 238 -6.85 -45.90 -15.08
N TYR A 239 -5.98 -44.88 -15.16
CA TYR A 239 -4.90 -44.81 -16.16
C TYR A 239 -3.88 -45.94 -15.99
N GLY A 240 -3.58 -46.37 -14.76
CA GLY A 240 -2.72 -47.53 -14.50
C GLY A 240 -3.30 -48.81 -15.10
N LYS A 241 -4.61 -49.03 -14.96
CA LYS A 241 -5.32 -50.16 -15.61
C LYS A 241 -5.40 -50.01 -17.14
N LEU A 242 -5.50 -48.79 -17.65
CA LEU A 242 -5.47 -48.51 -19.09
C LEU A 242 -4.07 -48.86 -19.68
N VAL A 243 -2.99 -48.54 -18.96
CA VAL A 243 -1.62 -48.96 -19.34
C VAL A 243 -1.50 -50.48 -19.33
N GLN A 244 -1.91 -51.15 -18.24
CA GLN A 244 -1.94 -52.63 -18.17
C GLN A 244 -2.70 -53.26 -19.33
N ALA A 245 -3.81 -52.66 -19.76
CA ALA A 245 -4.58 -53.13 -20.92
C ALA A 245 -3.83 -52.98 -22.26
N TRP A 246 -3.05 -51.92 -22.44
CA TRP A 246 -2.16 -51.80 -23.60
C TRP A 246 -1.01 -52.80 -23.56
N ASP A 247 -0.45 -53.07 -22.38
CA ASP A 247 0.64 -54.04 -22.21
C ASP A 247 0.16 -55.47 -22.49
N GLU A 248 -1.03 -55.87 -21.99
CA GLU A 248 -1.67 -57.15 -22.36
C GLU A 248 -1.85 -57.30 -23.87
N LEU A 249 -2.33 -56.26 -24.56
CA LEU A 249 -2.49 -56.28 -26.02
C LEU A 249 -1.15 -56.40 -26.74
N LEU A 250 -0.13 -55.70 -26.24
CA LEU A 250 1.21 -55.73 -26.82
C LEU A 250 1.91 -57.08 -26.56
N GLU A 251 1.62 -57.77 -25.45
CA GLU A 251 2.04 -59.15 -25.21
C GLU A 251 1.31 -60.15 -26.10
N ARG A 252 -0.01 -59.98 -26.31
CA ARG A 252 -0.76 -60.79 -27.28
C ARG A 252 -0.23 -60.61 -28.71
N GLU A 253 0.03 -59.38 -29.15
CA GLU A 253 0.65 -59.14 -30.48
C GLU A 253 2.05 -59.76 -30.61
N LYS A 254 2.90 -59.67 -29.57
CA LYS A 254 4.19 -60.41 -29.55
C LYS A 254 3.99 -61.92 -29.66
N SER A 255 3.01 -62.48 -28.96
CA SER A 255 2.74 -63.93 -28.94
C SER A 255 2.39 -64.49 -30.33
N ARG A 256 1.82 -63.65 -31.21
CA ARG A 256 1.45 -64.02 -32.59
C ARG A 256 2.64 -64.14 -33.54
N LYS A 257 3.82 -63.63 -33.17
CA LYS A 257 5.11 -63.78 -33.89
C LYS A 257 5.11 -63.36 -35.37
N LEU A 258 4.14 -62.55 -35.80
CA LEU A 258 4.00 -62.10 -37.20
C LEU A 258 5.13 -61.15 -37.63
N VAL A 259 5.62 -60.32 -36.69
CA VAL A 259 6.79 -59.46 -36.88
C VAL A 259 7.80 -59.79 -35.78
N LEU A 260 8.79 -60.60 -36.12
CA LEU A 260 9.93 -60.90 -35.25
C LEU A 260 11.14 -60.06 -35.68
N PRO A 261 11.50 -59.02 -34.92
CA PRO A 261 12.91 -58.78 -34.63
C PRO A 261 13.36 -59.88 -33.67
N GLU A 262 14.29 -60.74 -34.08
CA GLU A 262 14.99 -61.66 -33.16
C GLU A 262 15.79 -60.93 -32.06
N VAL A 263 15.89 -59.59 -32.17
CA VAL A 263 16.64 -58.71 -31.29
C VAL A 263 15.74 -57.63 -30.68
N LEU A 264 14.94 -58.02 -29.68
CA LEU A 264 14.38 -57.10 -28.69
C LEU A 264 14.99 -57.45 -27.32
N PRO A 265 16.01 -56.72 -26.84
CA PRO A 265 16.62 -56.98 -25.55
C PRO A 265 15.57 -56.88 -24.42
N LEU A 266 15.39 -57.98 -23.67
CA LEU A 266 14.37 -58.11 -22.60
C LEU A 266 14.53 -57.15 -21.41
N ILE A 267 15.51 -56.24 -21.45
CA ILE A 267 16.00 -55.45 -20.31
C ILE A 267 15.66 -53.95 -20.41
N LEU A 268 15.35 -53.43 -21.60
CA LEU A 268 15.06 -52.00 -21.79
C LEU A 268 13.70 -51.58 -21.19
N PRO A 269 13.48 -50.32 -20.76
CA PRO A 269 12.17 -49.86 -20.30
C PRO A 269 11.12 -49.84 -21.43
N GLU A 270 9.85 -50.02 -21.09
CA GLU A 270 8.73 -50.18 -22.05
C GLU A 270 8.65 -49.05 -23.09
N LYS A 271 8.86 -47.80 -22.68
CA LYS A 271 8.88 -46.64 -23.60
C LYS A 271 9.99 -46.73 -24.65
N GLU A 272 11.12 -47.36 -24.32
CA GLU A 272 12.21 -47.58 -25.27
C GLU A 272 11.91 -48.78 -26.17
N ARG A 273 11.34 -49.88 -25.62
CA ARG A 273 10.82 -51.00 -26.44
C ARG A 273 9.80 -50.51 -27.48
N ALA A 274 8.86 -49.65 -27.08
CA ALA A 274 7.85 -49.08 -27.96
C ALA A 274 8.45 -48.13 -29.02
N LYS A 275 9.46 -47.32 -28.66
CA LYS A 275 10.20 -46.51 -29.64
C LYS A 275 10.99 -47.37 -30.63
N ILE A 276 11.66 -48.42 -30.15
CA ILE A 276 12.44 -49.35 -30.97
C ILE A 276 11.50 -50.10 -31.94
N LEU A 277 10.39 -50.65 -31.45
CA LEU A 277 9.32 -51.24 -32.27
C LEU A 277 8.78 -50.26 -33.32
N ARG A 278 8.44 -49.03 -32.94
CA ARG A 278 8.00 -48.01 -33.90
C ARG A 278 9.06 -47.69 -34.94
N SER A 279 10.34 -47.57 -34.54
CA SER A 279 11.42 -47.32 -35.49
C SER A 279 11.58 -48.48 -36.49
N PHE A 280 11.58 -49.74 -36.03
CA PHE A 280 11.66 -50.92 -36.90
C PHE A 280 10.47 -51.07 -37.85
N LEU A 281 9.25 -50.76 -37.39
CA LEU A 281 8.07 -50.77 -38.25
C LEU A 281 8.16 -49.64 -39.29
N SER A 282 8.51 -48.42 -38.87
CA SER A 282 8.62 -47.26 -39.76
C SER A 282 9.75 -47.36 -40.80
N THR A 283 10.79 -48.16 -40.55
CA THR A 283 11.88 -48.38 -41.52
C THR A 283 11.58 -49.45 -42.56
N LYS A 284 10.60 -50.34 -42.32
CA LYS A 284 10.17 -51.35 -43.30
C LYS A 284 8.92 -50.94 -44.10
N GLU A 285 7.98 -50.28 -43.45
CA GLU A 285 6.73 -49.81 -44.07
C GLU A 285 6.51 -48.33 -43.72
N GLY A 286 6.74 -47.46 -44.71
CA GLY A 286 6.63 -46.01 -44.54
C GLY A 286 5.18 -45.58 -44.29
N ASN A 287 4.82 -45.44 -43.01
CA ASN A 287 3.58 -44.85 -42.50
C ASN A 287 2.31 -45.24 -43.28
N VAL A 288 2.15 -46.54 -43.54
CA VAL A 288 1.03 -47.10 -44.31
C VAL A 288 -0.24 -47.10 -43.45
N ASP A 289 -1.32 -46.48 -43.94
CA ASP A 289 -2.61 -46.49 -43.24
C ASP A 289 -3.09 -47.93 -42.99
N GLY A 290 -3.37 -48.27 -41.73
CA GLY A 290 -3.77 -49.64 -41.36
C GLY A 290 -5.01 -50.16 -42.10
N LYS A 291 -5.90 -49.27 -42.57
CA LYS A 291 -7.05 -49.62 -43.42
C LYS A 291 -6.62 -50.13 -44.80
N ASN A 292 -5.57 -49.55 -45.38
CA ASN A 292 -5.02 -49.99 -46.66
C ASN A 292 -4.34 -51.35 -46.52
N ILE A 293 -3.63 -51.61 -45.40
CA ILE A 293 -3.04 -52.92 -45.09
C ILE A 293 -4.13 -53.99 -44.98
N VAL A 294 -5.23 -53.71 -44.25
CA VAL A 294 -6.37 -54.64 -44.12
C VAL A 294 -7.02 -54.91 -45.49
N GLN A 295 -7.16 -53.90 -46.34
CA GLN A 295 -7.69 -54.08 -47.70
C GLN A 295 -6.73 -54.88 -48.60
N GLN A 296 -5.43 -54.64 -48.52
CA GLN A 296 -4.41 -55.42 -49.24
C GLN A 296 -4.40 -56.89 -48.79
N LEU A 297 -4.45 -57.16 -47.49
CA LEU A 297 -4.58 -58.51 -46.93
C LEU A 297 -5.86 -59.21 -47.42
N THR A 298 -6.98 -58.49 -47.45
CA THR A 298 -8.27 -59.03 -47.93
C THR A 298 -8.24 -59.31 -49.44
N ASN A 299 -7.59 -58.45 -50.24
CA ASN A 299 -7.39 -58.68 -51.67
C ASN A 299 -6.47 -59.88 -51.93
N ALA A 300 -5.36 -59.99 -51.18
CA ALA A 300 -4.44 -61.12 -51.25
C ALA A 300 -5.11 -62.43 -50.82
N TYR A 301 -6.00 -62.37 -49.81
CA TYR A 301 -6.83 -63.50 -49.40
C TYR A 301 -7.65 -64.04 -50.58
N TYR A 302 -8.47 -63.19 -51.22
CA TYR A 302 -9.29 -63.63 -52.36
C TYR A 302 -8.48 -64.06 -53.59
N GLN A 303 -7.31 -63.46 -53.85
CA GLN A 303 -6.45 -63.86 -54.98
C GLN A 303 -5.82 -65.25 -54.80
N GLN A 304 -5.53 -65.66 -53.55
CA GLN A 304 -4.80 -66.90 -53.26
C GLN A 304 -5.69 -68.00 -52.65
N GLN A 305 -6.97 -67.72 -52.38
CA GLN A 305 -7.93 -68.67 -51.82
C GLN A 305 -8.05 -69.96 -52.65
N ASP A 306 -8.05 -69.84 -53.98
CA ASP A 306 -8.15 -70.99 -54.89
C ASP A 306 -6.88 -71.87 -54.87
N GLN A 307 -5.70 -71.26 -54.73
CA GLN A 307 -4.42 -71.99 -54.69
C GLN A 307 -4.18 -72.68 -53.34
N LEU A 308 -4.67 -72.08 -52.25
CA LEU A 308 -4.49 -72.56 -50.88
C LEU A 308 -5.70 -73.34 -50.33
N PHE A 309 -6.58 -73.82 -51.21
CA PHE A 309 -7.78 -74.57 -50.83
C PHE A 309 -7.46 -75.83 -50.02
N GLU A 310 -6.37 -76.54 -50.35
CA GLU A 310 -5.91 -77.74 -49.63
C GLU A 310 -5.64 -77.46 -48.14
N TYR A 311 -5.10 -76.29 -47.84
CA TYR A 311 -4.77 -75.83 -46.48
C TYR A 311 -5.92 -75.05 -45.81
N ARG A 312 -7.11 -75.02 -46.43
CA ARG A 312 -8.33 -74.36 -45.90
C ARG A 312 -8.05 -72.97 -45.37
N PHE A 313 -7.47 -72.13 -46.22
CA PHE A 313 -7.17 -70.73 -45.91
C PHE A 313 -8.42 -70.00 -45.39
N ARG A 314 -8.30 -69.35 -44.22
CA ARG A 314 -9.37 -68.58 -43.58
C ARG A 314 -8.88 -67.22 -43.11
N GLN A 315 -9.78 -66.24 -43.22
CA GLN A 315 -9.66 -64.93 -42.60
C GLN A 315 -10.58 -64.90 -41.38
N GLU A 316 -10.01 -64.72 -40.19
CA GLU A 316 -10.76 -64.64 -38.92
C GLU A 316 -10.49 -63.30 -38.23
N GLU A 317 -11.55 -62.58 -37.86
CA GLU A 317 -11.45 -61.39 -37.00
C GLU A 317 -11.37 -61.83 -35.54
N THR A 318 -10.26 -61.50 -34.89
CA THR A 318 -10.04 -61.77 -33.46
C THR A 318 -10.24 -60.49 -32.65
N GLU A 319 -11.10 -60.55 -31.62
CA GLU A 319 -11.28 -59.47 -30.64
C GLU A 319 -10.53 -59.83 -29.34
N ASP A 320 -9.35 -59.23 -29.11
CA ASP A 320 -8.57 -59.42 -27.89
C ASP A 320 -9.15 -58.57 -26.74
N ARG A 321 -10.38 -58.86 -26.32
CA ARG A 321 -11.10 -58.08 -25.30
C ARG A 321 -10.32 -58.02 -23.98
N VAL A 322 -9.92 -56.84 -23.56
CA VAL A 322 -9.36 -56.58 -22.22
C VAL A 322 -10.45 -56.08 -21.28
N THR A 323 -10.49 -56.60 -20.06
CA THR A 323 -11.41 -56.13 -19.01
C THR A 323 -10.94 -54.80 -18.40
N LEU A 324 -11.64 -53.71 -18.71
CA LEU A 324 -11.45 -52.41 -18.07
C LEU A 324 -12.58 -52.09 -17.07
N PRO A 325 -12.30 -51.35 -15.99
CA PRO A 325 -13.35 -50.77 -15.15
C PRO A 325 -14.14 -49.71 -15.93
N VAL A 326 -15.37 -49.46 -15.50
CA VAL A 326 -16.13 -48.30 -15.97
C VAL A 326 -15.38 -47.02 -15.57
N PRO A 327 -15.11 -46.08 -16.50
CA PRO A 327 -14.44 -44.82 -16.17
C PRO A 327 -15.32 -43.96 -15.24
N PRO A 328 -14.73 -43.24 -14.27
CA PRO A 328 -15.44 -42.24 -13.47
C PRO A 328 -16.15 -41.21 -14.36
N SER A 329 -17.37 -40.78 -13.99
CA SER A 329 -18.22 -39.91 -14.81
C SER A 329 -17.53 -38.60 -15.25
N TRP A 330 -16.73 -38.01 -14.36
CA TRP A 330 -15.96 -36.77 -14.60
C TRP A 330 -14.73 -36.98 -15.51
N LEU A 331 -14.28 -38.22 -15.67
CA LEU A 331 -13.12 -38.62 -16.46
C LEU A 331 -13.52 -39.22 -17.83
N ALA A 332 -14.75 -39.72 -17.94
CA ALA A 332 -15.28 -40.40 -19.13
C ALA A 332 -15.05 -39.61 -20.43
N GLU A 333 -15.41 -38.33 -20.49
CA GLU A 333 -15.21 -37.50 -21.70
C GLU A 333 -13.74 -37.41 -22.14
N LYS A 334 -12.81 -37.29 -21.18
CA LYS A 334 -11.37 -37.18 -21.46
C LYS A 334 -10.77 -38.48 -21.96
N VAL A 335 -11.29 -39.63 -21.51
CA VAL A 335 -10.75 -40.96 -21.86
C VAL A 335 -11.51 -41.60 -23.02
N ASN A 336 -12.73 -41.15 -23.36
CA ASN A 336 -13.51 -41.67 -24.50
C ASN A 336 -12.69 -41.82 -25.80
N PHE A 337 -11.76 -40.89 -26.08
CA PHE A 337 -10.85 -41.02 -27.23
C PHE A 337 -9.86 -42.18 -27.08
N ALA A 338 -9.21 -42.31 -25.92
CA ALA A 338 -8.27 -43.40 -25.65
C ALA A 338 -8.94 -44.79 -25.55
N LEU A 339 -10.18 -44.84 -25.06
CA LEU A 339 -11.00 -46.07 -25.05
C LEU A 339 -11.37 -46.49 -26.48
N ARG A 340 -11.83 -45.56 -27.33
CA ARG A 340 -12.08 -45.84 -28.75
C ARG A 340 -10.83 -46.33 -29.48
N GLN A 341 -9.67 -45.71 -29.22
CA GLN A 341 -8.40 -46.20 -29.77
C GLN A 341 -8.08 -47.62 -29.31
N LEU A 342 -8.32 -47.95 -28.05
CA LEU A 342 -8.14 -49.32 -27.54
C LEU A 342 -9.12 -50.29 -28.23
N GLU A 343 -10.40 -49.95 -28.33
CA GLU A 343 -11.42 -50.76 -29.01
C GLU A 343 -11.09 -51.01 -30.50
N GLU A 344 -10.55 -50.01 -31.19
CA GLU A 344 -10.06 -50.15 -32.57
C GLU A 344 -8.84 -51.07 -32.66
N GLN A 345 -7.90 -51.01 -31.71
CA GLN A 345 -6.70 -51.88 -31.69
C GLN A 345 -6.97 -53.29 -31.15
N GLN A 346 -8.05 -53.51 -30.38
CA GLN A 346 -8.47 -54.85 -29.94
C GLN A 346 -8.94 -55.74 -31.10
N LYS A 347 -9.34 -55.14 -32.23
CA LYS A 347 -9.83 -55.85 -33.42
C LYS A 347 -8.69 -56.11 -34.39
N ARG A 348 -8.37 -57.40 -34.61
CA ARG A 348 -7.34 -57.81 -35.57
C ARG A 348 -7.88 -58.79 -36.60
N MET A 349 -7.70 -58.45 -37.88
CA MET A 349 -7.82 -59.39 -38.99
C MET A 349 -6.60 -60.33 -38.99
N ILE A 350 -6.81 -61.64 -38.87
CA ILE A 350 -5.75 -62.65 -38.88
C ILE A 350 -6.04 -63.67 -39.98
N LEU A 351 -4.99 -64.09 -40.68
CA LEU A 351 -5.03 -65.16 -41.67
C LEU A 351 -4.51 -66.45 -41.04
N LEU A 352 -5.29 -67.53 -41.18
CA LEU A 352 -5.01 -68.84 -40.61
C LEU A 352 -5.16 -69.93 -41.68
N LEU A 353 -4.35 -70.98 -41.56
CA LEU A 353 -4.38 -72.17 -42.40
C LEU A 353 -4.53 -73.40 -41.50
N ASP A 354 -5.28 -74.40 -41.97
CA ASP A 354 -5.37 -75.71 -41.32
C ASP A 354 -4.22 -76.60 -41.82
N TYR A 355 -3.24 -76.88 -40.97
CA TYR A 355 -2.18 -77.86 -41.23
C TYR A 355 -2.25 -78.98 -40.19
N GLU A 356 -2.38 -80.23 -40.65
CA GLU A 356 -2.55 -81.41 -39.78
C GLU A 356 -3.67 -81.28 -38.74
N GLY A 357 -4.74 -80.54 -39.09
CA GLY A 357 -5.88 -80.28 -38.21
C GLY A 357 -5.65 -79.20 -37.14
N LYS A 358 -4.50 -78.52 -37.15
CA LYS A 358 -4.23 -77.34 -36.31
C LYS A 358 -4.31 -76.07 -37.14
N LYS A 359 -4.94 -75.03 -36.58
CA LYS A 359 -4.88 -73.66 -37.11
C LYS A 359 -3.50 -73.07 -36.83
N VAL A 360 -2.79 -72.67 -37.87
CA VAL A 360 -1.41 -72.13 -37.80
C VAL A 360 -1.25 -70.91 -38.71
N SER A 361 -0.19 -70.13 -38.47
CA SER A 361 0.17 -68.96 -39.27
C SER A 361 0.72 -69.37 -40.64
N PRO A 362 0.50 -68.60 -41.72
CA PRO A 362 1.12 -68.85 -43.02
C PRO A 362 2.65 -69.00 -42.99
N TYR A 363 3.34 -68.28 -42.10
CA TYR A 363 4.79 -68.41 -41.94
C TYR A 363 5.22 -69.76 -41.32
N ASP A 364 4.39 -70.33 -40.43
CA ASP A 364 4.66 -71.65 -39.84
C ASP A 364 4.42 -72.76 -40.87
N VAL A 365 3.35 -72.63 -41.68
CA VAL A 365 3.08 -73.56 -42.79
C VAL A 365 4.19 -73.49 -43.83
N LEU A 366 4.61 -72.29 -44.24
CA LEU A 366 5.71 -72.09 -45.19
C LEU A 366 6.96 -72.84 -44.71
N ARG A 367 7.41 -72.60 -43.48
CA ARG A 367 8.58 -73.26 -42.90
C ARG A 367 8.44 -74.79 -42.86
N GLN A 368 7.26 -75.31 -42.55
CA GLN A 368 7.00 -76.76 -42.53
C GLN A 368 6.97 -77.37 -43.93
N VAL A 369 6.47 -76.64 -44.93
CA VAL A 369 6.48 -77.06 -46.34
C VAL A 369 7.90 -76.98 -46.92
N GLU A 370 8.67 -75.94 -46.63
CA GLU A 370 10.09 -75.81 -46.99
C GLU A 370 10.90 -76.97 -46.39
N GLN A 371 10.79 -77.22 -45.08
CA GLN A 371 11.46 -78.36 -44.44
C GLN A 371 11.06 -79.70 -45.05
N ARG A 372 9.77 -79.92 -45.36
CA ARG A 372 9.31 -81.14 -46.05
C ARG A 372 9.85 -81.24 -47.47
N LEU A 373 10.03 -80.13 -48.17
CA LEU A 373 10.60 -80.10 -49.52
C LEU A 373 12.09 -80.42 -49.48
N GLU A 374 12.84 -79.93 -48.49
CA GLU A 374 14.23 -80.34 -48.22
C GLU A 374 14.32 -81.83 -47.88
N GLU A 375 13.49 -82.33 -46.97
CA GLU A 375 13.42 -83.76 -46.61
C GLU A 375 13.07 -84.64 -47.83
N GLN A 376 12.07 -84.25 -48.64
CA GLN A 376 11.68 -84.98 -49.84
C GLN A 376 12.72 -84.92 -50.94
N THR A 377 13.37 -83.78 -51.18
CA THR A 377 14.43 -83.67 -52.21
C THR A 377 15.66 -84.49 -51.83
N LEU A 378 16.00 -84.59 -50.54
CA LEU A 378 17.03 -85.50 -50.04
C LEU A 378 16.65 -86.96 -50.32
N ILE A 379 15.45 -87.40 -49.90
CA ILE A 379 14.95 -88.77 -50.12
C ILE A 379 14.88 -89.11 -51.61
N LEU A 380 14.40 -88.20 -52.46
CA LEU A 380 14.38 -88.38 -53.91
C LEU A 380 15.79 -88.51 -54.47
N SER A 381 16.76 -87.71 -53.99
CA SER A 381 18.15 -87.82 -54.45
C SER A 381 18.81 -89.15 -54.09
N GLU A 382 18.44 -89.75 -52.95
CA GLU A 382 18.87 -91.08 -52.54
C GLU A 382 18.19 -92.18 -53.39
N LYS A 383 16.88 -92.05 -53.65
CA LYS A 383 16.12 -93.02 -54.47
C LYS A 383 16.52 -92.97 -55.95
N ASP A 384 16.76 -91.79 -56.51
CA ASP A 384 17.33 -91.62 -57.84
C ASP A 384 18.72 -92.26 -57.91
N ARG A 385 19.55 -92.08 -56.88
CA ARG A 385 20.87 -92.72 -56.79
C ARG A 385 20.77 -94.24 -56.77
N GLU A 386 19.91 -94.82 -55.94
CA GLU A 386 19.64 -96.27 -55.94
C GLU A 386 19.19 -96.75 -57.32
N LEU A 387 18.27 -96.03 -57.97
CA LEU A 387 17.77 -96.37 -59.31
C LEU A 387 18.88 -96.28 -60.38
N TYR A 388 19.75 -95.28 -60.31
CA TYR A 388 20.92 -95.20 -61.19
C TYR A 388 21.89 -96.36 -60.93
N GLU A 389 22.23 -96.66 -59.68
CA GLU A 389 23.11 -97.76 -59.30
C GLU A 389 22.55 -99.12 -59.76
N GLU A 390 21.24 -99.38 -59.62
CA GLU A 390 20.63 -100.65 -60.04
C GLU A 390 20.41 -100.75 -61.55
N VAL A 391 19.76 -99.75 -62.17
CA VAL A 391 19.29 -99.84 -63.56
C VAL A 391 20.44 -99.63 -64.53
N ILE A 392 21.31 -98.64 -64.30
CA ILE A 392 22.42 -98.36 -65.21
C ILE A 392 23.44 -99.51 -65.17
N MET A 393 23.84 -99.98 -63.98
CA MET A 393 24.86 -101.03 -63.91
C MET A 393 24.36 -102.39 -64.38
N ASN A 394 23.21 -102.85 -63.88
CA ASN A 394 22.82 -104.25 -64.08
C ASN A 394 22.13 -104.50 -65.43
N SER A 395 21.48 -103.49 -66.02
CA SER A 395 20.71 -103.65 -67.26
C SER A 395 21.32 -102.90 -68.45
N ILE A 396 21.54 -101.59 -68.32
CA ILE A 396 21.96 -100.72 -69.43
C ILE A 396 23.43 -100.93 -69.77
N GLY A 397 24.33 -100.88 -68.78
CA GLY A 397 25.77 -101.07 -68.92
C GLY A 397 26.11 -102.41 -69.54
N LYS A 398 25.46 -103.49 -69.06
CA LYS A 398 25.58 -104.82 -69.66
C LYS A 398 25.11 -104.84 -71.13
N ALA A 399 23.95 -104.26 -71.45
CA ALA A 399 23.42 -104.21 -72.81
C ALA A 399 24.29 -103.38 -73.78
N ILE A 400 24.90 -102.28 -73.30
CA ILE A 400 25.86 -101.47 -74.04
C ILE A 400 27.16 -102.25 -74.26
N SER A 401 27.75 -102.81 -73.21
CA SER A 401 28.98 -103.62 -73.31
C SER A 401 28.80 -104.84 -74.24
N GLU A 402 27.64 -105.52 -74.21
CA GLU A 402 27.30 -106.60 -75.16
C GLU A 402 27.10 -106.11 -76.61
N ARG A 403 26.65 -104.87 -76.82
CA ARG A 403 26.55 -104.25 -78.16
C ARG A 403 27.93 -103.85 -78.68
N ILE A 404 28.75 -103.18 -77.86
CA ILE A 404 30.10 -102.76 -78.21
C ILE A 404 30.97 -103.99 -78.51
N ALA A 405 30.97 -105.00 -77.63
CA ALA A 405 31.73 -106.23 -77.85
C ALA A 405 31.27 -107.01 -79.11
N ARG A 406 30.03 -106.80 -79.59
CA ARG A 406 29.58 -107.34 -80.90
C ARG A 406 30.10 -106.48 -82.06
N ALA A 407 30.08 -105.15 -81.93
CA ALA A 407 30.63 -104.25 -82.93
C ALA A 407 32.15 -104.46 -83.12
N GLU A 408 32.92 -104.57 -82.03
CA GLU A 408 34.35 -104.86 -82.07
C GLU A 408 34.66 -106.18 -82.78
N ARG A 409 33.97 -107.27 -82.43
CA ARG A 409 34.09 -108.56 -83.12
C ARG A 409 33.74 -108.48 -84.61
N TRP A 410 32.76 -107.66 -84.97
CA TRP A 410 32.39 -107.43 -86.38
C TRP A 410 33.47 -106.64 -87.13
N VAL A 411 34.07 -105.62 -86.50
CA VAL A 411 35.22 -104.88 -87.05
C VAL A 411 36.43 -105.81 -87.25
N GLU A 412 36.72 -106.68 -86.28
CA GLU A 412 37.81 -107.65 -86.36
C GLU A 412 37.60 -108.67 -87.48
N GLN A 413 36.41 -109.27 -87.57
CA GLN A 413 36.03 -110.17 -88.67
C GLN A 413 36.11 -109.48 -90.04
N MET A 414 35.66 -108.24 -90.14
CA MET A 414 35.72 -107.46 -91.37
C MET A 414 37.17 -107.12 -91.76
N ASN A 415 38.03 -106.82 -90.80
CA ASN A 415 39.46 -106.59 -91.02
C ASN A 415 40.20 -107.86 -91.45
N GLN A 416 39.86 -109.04 -90.90
CA GLN A 416 40.38 -110.32 -91.38
C GLN A 416 39.98 -110.54 -92.85
N LEU A 417 38.69 -110.39 -93.18
CA LEU A 417 38.18 -110.53 -94.56
C LEU A 417 38.75 -109.50 -95.55
N MET A 418 39.10 -108.30 -95.10
CA MET A 418 39.77 -107.29 -95.93
C MET A 418 41.28 -107.55 -96.05
N GLY A 419 41.92 -108.15 -95.04
CA GLY A 419 43.33 -108.56 -95.08
C GLY A 419 43.60 -109.78 -95.97
N GLU A 420 42.65 -110.72 -96.05
CA GLU A 420 42.73 -111.89 -96.95
C GLU A 420 42.53 -111.54 -98.43
N ARG A 421 41.92 -110.38 -98.74
CA ARG A 421 41.64 -109.93 -100.10
C ARG A 421 42.83 -109.20 -100.74
N ASN A 422 43.67 -109.96 -101.43
CA ASN A 422 44.66 -109.45 -102.37
C ASN A 422 44.00 -108.78 -103.58
N ASN A 423 43.60 -107.51 -103.44
CA ASN A 423 43.26 -106.67 -104.59
C ASN A 423 44.55 -106.32 -105.37
N SER A 424 44.45 -106.23 -106.70
CA SER A 424 45.60 -105.95 -107.58
C SER A 424 46.18 -104.53 -107.44
N THR A 425 45.51 -103.66 -106.69
CA THR A 425 46.03 -102.38 -106.19
C THR A 425 46.57 -102.59 -104.78
N HIS A 426 47.81 -102.15 -104.53
CA HIS A 426 48.61 -102.42 -103.32
C HIS A 426 48.12 -101.65 -102.06
N LEU A 427 46.85 -101.82 -101.71
CA LEU A 427 46.12 -101.10 -100.66
C LEU A 427 45.32 -102.07 -99.80
N ILE A 428 45.66 -102.14 -98.51
CA ILE A 428 44.88 -102.87 -97.50
C ILE A 428 43.93 -101.87 -96.83
N PHE A 429 42.63 -102.14 -96.88
CA PHE A 429 41.64 -101.35 -96.15
C PHE A 429 41.47 -101.93 -94.75
N SER A 430 41.48 -101.07 -93.74
CA SER A 430 41.14 -101.44 -92.36
C SER A 430 40.06 -100.51 -91.83
N LEU A 431 39.08 -101.10 -91.15
CA LEU A 431 38.09 -100.36 -90.37
C LEU A 431 38.62 -100.26 -88.93
N GLN A 432 38.59 -99.07 -88.35
CA GLN A 432 38.93 -98.85 -86.95
C GLN A 432 37.74 -98.20 -86.25
N TRP A 433 37.21 -98.84 -85.21
CA TRP A 433 36.29 -98.19 -84.29
C TRP A 433 37.11 -97.25 -83.39
N LYS A 434 36.80 -95.95 -83.45
CA LYS A 434 37.43 -94.92 -82.61
C LYS A 434 36.33 -94.27 -81.77
N PRO A 435 36.37 -94.40 -80.44
CA PRO A 435 35.40 -93.76 -79.56
C PRO A 435 35.60 -92.24 -79.53
N LEU A 436 34.52 -91.50 -79.31
CA LEU A 436 34.54 -90.04 -79.24
C LEU A 436 35.16 -89.56 -77.92
N THR A 437 35.98 -88.52 -77.98
CA THR A 437 36.42 -87.77 -76.80
C THR A 437 35.26 -86.98 -76.21
N ALA A 438 35.26 -86.75 -74.90
CA ALA A 438 34.24 -85.94 -74.24
C ALA A 438 34.17 -84.51 -74.81
N ASP A 439 32.96 -83.95 -74.93
CA ASP A 439 32.74 -82.58 -75.43
C ASP A 439 32.96 -81.51 -74.33
N ARG A 440 33.06 -81.90 -73.04
CA ARG A 440 33.21 -81.01 -71.88
C ARG A 440 33.98 -81.67 -70.72
N ASP A 441 34.65 -80.83 -69.91
CA ASP A 441 35.48 -81.25 -68.76
C ASP A 441 34.74 -82.05 -67.67
N ASP A 442 33.43 -81.85 -67.49
CA ASP A 442 32.61 -82.59 -66.51
C ASP A 442 32.16 -83.98 -67.01
N GLN A 443 32.46 -84.32 -68.27
CA GLN A 443 32.13 -85.61 -68.87
C GLN A 443 33.37 -86.51 -68.91
N LEU A 444 33.21 -87.75 -68.43
CA LEU A 444 34.20 -88.80 -68.64
C LEU A 444 34.34 -89.09 -70.14
N ASP A 445 35.57 -89.36 -70.59
CA ASP A 445 35.82 -89.85 -71.94
C ASP A 445 35.01 -91.12 -72.20
N THR A 446 34.38 -91.25 -73.38
CA THR A 446 33.53 -92.43 -73.66
C THR A 446 34.29 -93.76 -73.58
N LYS A 447 35.62 -93.73 -73.72
CA LYS A 447 36.53 -94.84 -73.39
C LYS A 447 36.44 -95.26 -71.92
N GLU A 448 36.66 -94.32 -71.01
CA GLU A 448 36.66 -94.57 -69.56
C GLU A 448 35.27 -95.03 -69.11
N VAL A 449 34.20 -94.42 -69.63
CA VAL A 449 32.82 -94.87 -69.40
C VAL A 449 32.63 -96.33 -69.85
N VAL A 450 33.06 -96.69 -71.06
CA VAL A 450 32.90 -98.05 -71.59
C VAL A 450 33.78 -99.07 -70.86
N GLU A 451 35.00 -98.72 -70.45
CA GLU A 451 35.87 -99.59 -69.64
C GLU A 451 35.28 -99.82 -68.25
N LEU A 452 34.75 -98.79 -67.61
CA LEU A 452 34.06 -98.90 -66.33
C LEU A 452 32.75 -99.71 -66.44
N LEU A 453 31.96 -99.53 -67.51
CA LEU A 453 30.75 -100.34 -67.79
C LEU A 453 31.05 -101.80 -68.22
N ARG A 454 32.31 -102.16 -68.49
CA ARG A 454 32.75 -103.56 -68.70
C ARG A 454 33.09 -104.27 -67.39
N ALA A 455 33.41 -103.53 -66.33
CA ALA A 455 33.72 -104.12 -65.04
C ALA A 455 32.45 -104.67 -64.36
N ASP A 456 32.52 -105.90 -63.83
CA ASP A 456 31.40 -106.52 -63.13
C ASP A 456 30.98 -105.67 -61.92
N SER A 457 29.71 -105.24 -61.92
CA SER A 457 29.08 -104.38 -60.89
C SER A 457 29.41 -104.78 -59.44
N ARG A 458 29.59 -106.09 -59.18
CA ARG A 458 29.90 -106.65 -57.85
C ARG A 458 31.33 -106.38 -57.34
N TRP A 459 32.26 -105.99 -58.21
CA TRP A 459 33.68 -105.78 -57.89
C TRP A 459 34.13 -104.32 -58.09
N MET A 460 33.21 -103.44 -58.46
CA MET A 460 33.42 -102.01 -58.64
C MET A 460 33.69 -101.30 -57.31
N LYS A 461 34.62 -100.33 -57.32
CA LYS A 461 34.79 -99.42 -56.18
C LYS A 461 33.66 -98.39 -56.15
N LYS A 462 33.27 -97.97 -54.95
CA LYS A 462 32.23 -96.92 -54.76
C LYS A 462 32.60 -95.59 -55.42
N GLU A 463 33.89 -95.28 -55.53
CA GLU A 463 34.41 -94.08 -56.20
C GLU A 463 34.13 -94.13 -57.71
N ASP A 464 34.45 -95.23 -58.37
CA ASP A 464 34.23 -95.40 -59.81
C ASP A 464 32.73 -95.53 -60.14
N MET A 465 31.96 -96.16 -59.25
CA MET A 465 30.49 -96.14 -59.30
C MET A 465 29.91 -94.72 -59.27
N ASN A 466 30.38 -93.88 -58.33
CA ASN A 466 29.94 -92.49 -58.22
C ASN A 466 30.21 -91.70 -59.51
N LYS A 467 31.37 -91.89 -60.16
CA LYS A 467 31.73 -91.19 -61.42
C LYS A 467 30.76 -91.53 -62.56
N ILE A 468 30.36 -92.79 -62.68
CA ILE A 468 29.41 -93.24 -63.71
C ILE A 468 28.02 -92.66 -63.43
N VAL A 469 27.57 -92.74 -62.18
CA VAL A 469 26.28 -92.17 -61.76
C VAL A 469 26.24 -90.65 -61.96
N SER A 470 27.32 -89.92 -61.66
CA SER A 470 27.40 -88.47 -61.91
C SER A 470 27.42 -88.14 -63.39
N HIS A 471 28.14 -88.91 -64.22
CA HIS A 471 28.16 -88.73 -65.68
C HIS A 471 26.74 -88.83 -66.27
N PHE A 472 26.05 -89.95 -66.03
CA PHE A 472 24.69 -90.14 -66.55
C PHE A 472 23.67 -89.16 -65.96
N LYS A 473 23.76 -88.84 -64.66
CA LYS A 473 22.88 -87.85 -64.02
C LYS A 473 23.05 -86.45 -64.66
N SER A 474 24.29 -86.04 -64.92
CA SER A 474 24.59 -84.78 -65.61
C SER A 474 24.02 -84.76 -67.05
N GLN A 475 24.21 -85.85 -67.79
CA GLN A 475 23.73 -85.98 -69.17
C GLN A 475 22.19 -85.98 -69.26
N ILE A 476 21.50 -86.61 -68.30
CA ILE A 476 20.03 -86.64 -68.22
C ILE A 476 19.46 -85.28 -67.78
N GLU A 477 20.07 -84.59 -66.80
CA GLU A 477 19.62 -83.24 -66.44
C GLU A 477 19.88 -82.23 -67.55
N GLN A 478 21.02 -82.29 -68.27
CA GLN A 478 21.26 -81.46 -69.45
C GLN A 478 20.17 -81.66 -70.50
N ALA A 479 19.87 -82.91 -70.87
CA ALA A 479 18.83 -83.21 -71.85
C ALA A 479 17.43 -82.75 -71.37
N LYS A 480 17.18 -82.79 -70.05
CA LYS A 480 15.95 -82.30 -69.42
C LYS A 480 15.86 -80.76 -69.41
N GLU A 481 16.97 -80.04 -69.33
CA GLU A 481 17.03 -78.59 -69.56
C GLU A 481 16.84 -78.23 -71.04
N GLU A 482 17.50 -78.95 -71.95
CA GLU A 482 17.36 -78.75 -73.40
C GLU A 482 15.92 -79.01 -73.90
N SER A 483 15.23 -80.00 -73.33
CA SER A 483 13.81 -80.27 -73.64
C SER A 483 12.86 -79.20 -73.08
N LYS A 484 13.12 -78.63 -71.90
CA LYS A 484 12.38 -77.46 -71.38
C LYS A 484 12.53 -76.21 -72.26
N GLY A 485 13.66 -76.05 -72.94
CA GLY A 485 13.92 -74.93 -73.84
C GLY A 485 13.24 -75.02 -75.22
N ARG A 486 12.65 -76.16 -75.58
CA ARG A 486 11.98 -76.37 -76.87
C ARG A 486 10.46 -76.35 -76.66
N GLU A 487 9.75 -75.34 -77.16
CA GLU A 487 8.28 -75.20 -77.08
C GLU A 487 7.48 -76.24 -77.94
N ARG A 488 8.03 -77.44 -78.18
CA ARG A 488 7.32 -78.57 -78.79
C ARG A 488 7.25 -79.69 -77.77
N GLY A 489 6.08 -79.83 -77.15
CA GLY A 489 5.86 -80.83 -76.12
C GLY A 489 5.98 -82.27 -76.62
N TYR A 490 6.18 -83.17 -75.65
CA TYR A 490 6.16 -84.63 -75.76
C TYR A 490 7.40 -85.33 -76.32
N ASP A 491 8.61 -84.78 -76.08
CA ASP A 491 9.77 -85.65 -75.84
C ASP A 491 9.57 -86.32 -74.47
N THR A 492 9.03 -87.55 -74.48
CA THR A 492 8.84 -88.31 -73.23
C THR A 492 10.20 -88.59 -72.58
N LEU A 493 10.25 -88.67 -71.25
CA LEU A 493 11.48 -89.00 -70.50
C LEU A 493 12.18 -90.27 -71.05
N HIS A 494 11.39 -91.22 -71.55
CA HIS A 494 11.89 -92.43 -72.21
C HIS A 494 12.59 -92.17 -73.55
N GLN A 495 12.15 -91.21 -74.37
CA GLN A 495 12.87 -90.79 -75.58
C GLN A 495 14.18 -90.09 -75.24
N LEU A 496 14.15 -89.19 -74.24
CA LEU A 496 15.32 -88.49 -73.73
C LEU A 496 16.41 -89.47 -73.27
N ILE A 497 16.03 -90.43 -72.43
CA ILE A 497 16.90 -91.52 -71.96
C ILE A 497 17.41 -92.36 -73.14
N LYS A 498 16.56 -92.63 -74.15
CA LYS A 498 16.97 -93.41 -75.33
C LYS A 498 18.05 -92.70 -76.16
N GLU A 499 17.99 -91.37 -76.29
CA GLU A 499 19.01 -90.58 -77.01
C GLU A 499 20.32 -90.52 -76.22
N VAL A 500 20.25 -90.23 -74.91
CA VAL A 500 21.42 -90.24 -74.00
C VAL A 500 22.12 -91.60 -73.93
N LEU A 501 21.41 -92.71 -74.21
CA LEU A 501 21.94 -94.07 -74.18
C LEU A 501 22.29 -94.67 -75.56
N ASP A 502 22.26 -93.90 -76.67
CA ASP A 502 22.67 -94.44 -77.98
C ASP A 502 24.19 -94.26 -78.21
N TYR A 503 24.97 -95.26 -77.80
CA TYR A 503 26.43 -95.34 -77.93
C TYR A 503 26.90 -95.77 -79.34
N ARG A 504 26.32 -95.21 -80.39
CA ARG A 504 26.68 -95.46 -81.80
C ARG A 504 27.58 -94.38 -82.37
#